data_AF-A0A4X2LUZ8-F1
#
_entry.id   AF-A0A4X2LUZ8-F1
#
_cell.length_a   1.000
_cell.length_b   1.000
_cell.length_c   1.000
_cell.angle_alpha   90.00
_cell.angle_beta   90.00
_cell.angle_gamma   90.00
#
_symmetry.space_group_name_H-M   'P 1'
#
loop_
_entity.id
_entity.type
_entity.pdbx_description
1 polymer ?
#
loop_
_entity_poly.entity_id
_entity_poly.type
_entity_poly.pdbx_seq_one_letter_code
_entity_poly.pdbx_strand_id
1 'polypeptide(L)'
;MALAAAAALGRLNLLSCARGRALVLGPRVVRPAFVSASLPDRPAPGGRHIHLSASRSSNSKAASLHWTSERAVSVLLLGLLPAAYLYPSSVVDYSLAAVLTLHSHWGLGQVITDYVHEDKLVKGANASLLMLSAVTFAGLCYFNYRDVGICKAVAMLWSL
;
A
#
# COMPACT_ATOMS: atom_id res chain seq x y z
N MET A 1 -21.94 9.23 18.26
CA MET A 1 -21.92 9.22 16.78
C MET A 1 -20.54 8.84 16.24
N ALA A 2 -19.92 7.76 16.74
CA ALA A 2 -18.54 7.36 16.40
C ALA A 2 -18.41 5.87 16.06
N LEU A 3 -19.52 5.17 15.79
CA LEU A 3 -19.51 3.72 15.49
C LEU A 3 -19.83 3.37 14.02
N ALA A 4 -20.02 4.34 13.13
CA ALA A 4 -20.44 4.07 11.75
C ALA A 4 -19.30 4.09 10.71
N ALA A 5 -18.11 4.58 11.05
CA ALA A 5 -17.05 4.80 10.05
C ALA A 5 -16.21 3.55 9.73
N ALA A 6 -16.18 2.53 10.59
CA ALA A 6 -15.35 1.33 10.39
C ALA A 6 -16.06 0.21 9.60
N ALA A 7 -17.37 0.28 9.40
CA ALA A 7 -18.15 -0.78 8.75
C ALA A 7 -18.40 -0.56 7.23
N ALA A 8 -17.95 0.56 6.66
CA ALA A 8 -18.28 0.93 5.29
C ALA A 8 -17.30 0.41 4.22
N LEU A 9 -16.12 -0.09 4.60
CA LEU A 9 -15.13 -0.62 3.65
C LEU A 9 -15.38 -2.08 3.24
N GLY A 10 -16.33 -2.77 3.90
CA GLY A 10 -16.66 -4.18 3.63
C GLY A 10 -17.81 -4.44 2.66
N ARG A 11 -18.42 -3.41 2.05
CA ARG A 11 -19.66 -3.56 1.24
C ARG A 11 -19.66 -2.84 -0.11
N LEU A 12 -18.51 -2.72 -0.77
CA LEU A 12 -18.44 -2.35 -2.18
C LEU A 12 -17.86 -3.53 -3.00
N ASN A 13 -18.56 -4.65 -2.98
CA ASN A 13 -18.27 -5.80 -3.84
C ASN A 13 -19.55 -6.44 -4.39
N LEU A 14 -20.50 -5.60 -4.77
CA LEU A 14 -21.69 -5.98 -5.51
C LEU A 14 -21.88 -4.92 -6.59
N LEU A 15 -21.96 -5.37 -7.84
CA LEU A 15 -22.19 -4.58 -9.06
C LEU A 15 -20.94 -3.97 -9.70
N SER A 16 -20.12 -4.81 -10.33
CA SER A 16 -19.70 -4.54 -11.71
C SER A 16 -19.30 -5.84 -12.41
N CYS A 17 -20.30 -6.63 -12.77
CA CYS A 17 -20.18 -7.58 -13.87
C CYS A 17 -21.09 -7.06 -14.98
N ALA A 18 -20.63 -6.02 -15.68
CA ALA A 18 -21.27 -5.51 -16.87
C ALA A 18 -20.21 -4.96 -17.83
N ARG A 19 -19.84 -5.82 -18.79
CA ARG A 19 -19.78 -5.50 -20.21
C ARG A 19 -18.90 -4.32 -20.65
N GLY A 20 -17.79 -4.67 -21.28
CA GLY A 20 -17.05 -3.77 -22.17
C GLY A 20 -16.03 -4.51 -23.02
N ARG A 21 -16.49 -5.20 -24.10
CA ARG A 21 -15.60 -5.56 -25.21
C ARG A 21 -15.16 -4.25 -25.88
N ALA A 22 -14.02 -3.72 -25.47
CA ALA A 22 -13.33 -2.68 -26.22
C ALA A 22 -12.45 -3.37 -27.27
N LEU A 23 -12.92 -3.37 -28.51
CA LEU A 23 -12.10 -3.58 -29.70
C LEU A 23 -11.12 -2.40 -29.77
N VAL A 24 -9.91 -2.59 -29.22
CA VAL A 24 -8.80 -1.66 -29.44
C VAL A 24 -7.96 -2.21 -30.58
N LEU A 25 -8.15 -1.61 -31.75
CA LEU A 25 -7.26 -1.74 -32.90
C LEU A 25 -5.93 -1.03 -32.53
N GLY A 26 -4.98 -1.77 -31.96
CA GLY A 26 -3.61 -1.31 -31.75
C GLY A 26 -2.72 -1.64 -32.95
N PRO A 27 -1.69 -0.83 -33.25
CA PRO A 27 -0.86 -1.04 -34.43
C PRO A 27 -0.11 -2.37 -34.34
N ARG A 28 -0.05 -3.08 -35.47
CA ARG A 28 0.79 -4.27 -35.69
C ARG A 28 2.24 -3.93 -35.36
N VAL A 29 2.70 -4.30 -34.17
CA VAL A 29 4.12 -4.44 -33.89
C VAL A 29 4.62 -5.63 -34.71
N VAL A 30 5.41 -5.33 -35.74
CA VAL A 30 6.10 -6.32 -36.55
C VAL A 30 7.06 -7.07 -35.64
N ARG A 31 6.74 -8.32 -35.31
CA ARG A 31 7.69 -9.26 -34.72
C ARG A 31 8.83 -9.44 -35.72
N PRO A 32 10.11 -9.29 -35.33
CA PRO A 32 11.19 -9.74 -36.19
C PRO A 32 11.05 -11.27 -36.33
N ALA A 33 10.99 -11.74 -37.58
CA ALA A 33 11.04 -13.15 -37.88
C ALA A 33 12.41 -13.66 -37.41
N PHE A 34 12.42 -14.45 -36.33
CA PHE A 34 13.59 -15.22 -35.96
C PHE A 34 13.82 -16.25 -37.08
N VAL A 35 14.84 -16.02 -37.89
CA VAL A 35 15.36 -17.02 -38.83
C VAL A 35 15.85 -18.19 -37.99
N SER A 36 15.09 -19.27 -37.99
CA SER A 36 15.53 -20.55 -37.44
C SER A 36 16.60 -21.10 -38.40
N ALA A 37 17.86 -20.78 -38.12
CA ALA A 37 18.96 -21.53 -38.70
C ALA A 37 18.92 -22.92 -38.05
N SER A 38 18.55 -23.94 -38.82
CA SER A 38 18.66 -25.33 -38.42
C SER A 38 20.13 -25.67 -38.20
N LEU A 39 20.59 -25.58 -36.95
CA LEU A 39 21.89 -26.10 -36.55
C LEU A 39 21.75 -27.61 -36.31
N PRO A 40 22.72 -28.42 -36.79
CA PRO A 40 22.67 -29.86 -36.65
C PRO A 40 22.73 -30.28 -35.17
N ASP A 41 21.84 -31.21 -34.84
CA ASP A 41 21.61 -31.78 -33.52
C ASP A 41 22.90 -32.43 -32.98
N ARG A 42 23.51 -31.82 -31.95
CA ARG A 42 24.62 -32.41 -31.20
C ARG A 42 24.25 -32.41 -29.72
N PRO A 43 24.07 -33.59 -29.09
CA PRO A 43 23.73 -33.63 -27.67
C PRO A 43 24.97 -33.24 -26.85
N ALA A 44 24.93 -32.05 -26.25
CA ALA A 44 25.91 -31.63 -25.26
C ALA A 44 25.58 -32.30 -23.91
N PRO A 45 26.51 -33.04 -23.28
CA PRO A 45 26.31 -33.60 -21.95
C PRO A 45 26.53 -32.49 -20.92
N GLY A 46 25.46 -31.79 -20.54
CA GLY A 46 25.57 -30.71 -19.56
C GLY A 46 24.33 -29.85 -19.38
N GLY A 47 23.15 -30.36 -19.74
CA GLY A 47 21.89 -29.65 -19.56
C GLY A 47 21.64 -29.37 -18.08
N ARG A 48 21.91 -28.14 -17.66
CA ARG A 48 21.62 -27.61 -16.33
C ARG A 48 20.10 -27.73 -16.11
N HIS A 49 19.68 -28.75 -15.36
CA HIS A 49 18.28 -29.01 -15.06
C HIS A 49 17.78 -27.88 -14.15
N ILE A 50 17.18 -26.83 -14.76
CA ILE A 50 16.55 -25.76 -14.01
C ILE A 50 15.32 -26.38 -13.33
N HIS A 51 15.44 -26.62 -12.03
CA HIS A 51 14.36 -27.09 -11.18
C HIS A 51 13.32 -25.97 -11.08
N LEU A 52 12.42 -25.89 -12.06
CA LEU A 52 11.27 -25.01 -12.01
C LEU A 52 10.33 -25.56 -10.95
N SER A 53 10.46 -25.06 -9.71
CA SER A 53 9.45 -25.32 -8.66
C SER A 53 8.08 -24.99 -9.23
N ALA A 54 7.14 -25.93 -9.13
CA ALA A 54 5.77 -25.75 -9.57
C ALA A 54 5.24 -24.42 -9.01
N SER A 55 4.93 -23.47 -9.90
CA SER A 55 4.35 -22.19 -9.51
C SER A 55 2.97 -22.47 -8.93
N ARG A 56 2.83 -22.44 -7.60
CA ARG A 56 1.52 -22.36 -6.96
C ARG A 56 0.97 -20.97 -7.28
N SER A 57 0.24 -20.85 -8.37
CA SER A 57 -0.40 -19.60 -8.78
C SER A 57 -1.54 -19.30 -7.82
N SER A 58 -1.24 -18.61 -6.73
CA SER A 58 -2.25 -17.93 -5.92
C SER A 58 -2.85 -16.81 -6.77
N ASN A 59 -4.09 -16.96 -7.22
CA ASN A 59 -4.81 -15.94 -8.01
C ASN A 59 -5.25 -14.72 -7.16
N SER A 60 -4.59 -14.48 -6.03
CA SER A 60 -4.92 -13.38 -5.12
C SER A 60 -4.22 -12.10 -5.55
N LYS A 61 -4.99 -11.02 -5.71
CA LYS A 61 -4.48 -9.67 -5.98
C LYS A 61 -4.09 -8.91 -4.71
N ALA A 62 -4.02 -9.56 -3.54
CA ALA A 62 -3.81 -8.88 -2.26
C ALA A 62 -2.49 -8.08 -2.22
N ALA A 63 -1.39 -8.65 -2.69
CA ALA A 63 -0.08 -7.99 -2.69
C ALA A 63 -0.04 -6.77 -3.62
N SER A 64 -0.61 -6.87 -4.82
CA SER A 64 -0.66 -5.73 -5.76
C SER A 64 -1.63 -4.64 -5.31
N LEU A 65 -2.75 -5.02 -4.67
CA LEU A 65 -3.66 -4.07 -4.03
C LEU A 65 -3.00 -3.36 -2.84
N HIS A 66 -2.24 -4.08 -2.02
CA HIS A 66 -1.48 -3.50 -0.91
C HIS A 66 -0.49 -2.45 -1.41
N TRP A 67 0.34 -2.80 -2.40
CA TRP A 67 1.29 -1.87 -3.02
C TRP A 67 0.60 -0.63 -3.59
N THR A 68 -0.52 -0.81 -4.30
CA THR A 68 -1.29 0.31 -4.87
C THR A 68 -1.87 1.20 -3.77
N SER A 69 -2.33 0.60 -2.67
CA SER A 69 -2.91 1.31 -1.53
C SER A 69 -1.86 2.15 -0.80
N GLU A 70 -0.64 1.65 -0.63
CA GLU A 70 0.48 2.43 -0.09
C GLU A 70 0.73 3.70 -0.91
N ARG A 71 0.71 3.59 -2.26
CA ARG A 71 0.90 4.75 -3.13
C ARG A 71 -0.25 5.73 -3.01
N ALA A 72 -1.50 5.24 -2.95
CA ALA A 72 -2.68 6.08 -2.77
C ALA A 72 -2.63 6.87 -1.45
N VAL A 73 -2.29 6.21 -0.34
CA VAL A 73 -2.14 6.85 0.98
C VAL A 73 -0.97 7.85 0.97
N SER A 74 0.11 7.57 0.25
CA SER A 74 1.24 8.50 0.09
C SER A 74 0.84 9.79 -0.64
N VAL A 75 0.09 9.66 -1.75
CA VAL A 75 -0.43 10.82 -2.51
C VAL A 75 -1.44 11.59 -1.67
N LEU A 76 -2.28 10.90 -0.90
CA LEU A 76 -3.23 11.53 0.01
C LEU A 76 -2.51 12.33 1.11
N LEU A 77 -1.46 11.76 1.72
CA LEU A 77 -0.65 12.47 2.71
C LEU A 77 -0.02 13.72 2.10
N LEU A 78 0.56 13.59 0.90
CA LEU A 78 1.16 14.71 0.18
C LEU A 78 0.15 15.83 -0.08
N GLY A 79 -1.11 15.50 -0.40
CA GLY A 79 -2.19 16.48 -0.59
C GLY A 79 -2.72 17.08 0.73
N LEU A 80 -2.67 16.33 1.82
CA LEU A 80 -3.11 16.81 3.13
C LEU A 80 -2.19 17.87 3.73
N LEU A 81 -0.89 17.85 3.42
CA LEU A 81 0.07 18.85 3.91
C LEU A 81 -0.28 20.29 3.47
N PRO A 82 -0.44 20.60 2.17
CA PRO A 82 -0.88 21.93 1.74
C PRO A 82 -2.32 22.22 2.18
N ALA A 83 -3.20 21.21 2.25
CA ALA A 83 -4.56 21.41 2.76
C ALA A 83 -4.58 21.84 4.24
N ALA A 84 -3.70 21.28 5.08
CA ALA A 84 -3.54 21.65 6.48
C ALA A 84 -3.05 23.09 6.65
N TYR A 85 -2.19 23.56 5.75
CA TYR A 85 -1.72 24.94 5.73
C TYR A 85 -2.81 25.93 5.30
N LEU A 86 -3.52 25.62 4.21
CA LEU A 86 -4.51 26.55 3.62
C LEU A 86 -5.86 26.52 4.34
N TYR A 87 -6.29 25.36 4.83
CA TYR A 87 -7.63 25.12 5.38
C TYR A 87 -7.56 24.35 6.71
N PRO A 88 -6.94 24.90 7.76
CA PRO A 88 -6.86 24.24 9.06
C PRO A 88 -8.27 24.01 9.62
N SER A 89 -8.63 22.75 9.84
CA SER A 89 -9.94 22.35 10.33
C SER A 89 -9.89 20.98 10.99
N SER A 90 -10.87 20.68 11.84
CA SER A 90 -10.96 19.38 12.52
C SER A 90 -11.00 18.20 11.54
N VAL A 91 -11.63 18.36 10.38
CA VAL A 91 -11.65 17.32 9.33
C VAL A 91 -10.23 17.05 8.81
N VAL A 92 -9.45 18.10 8.57
CA VAL A 92 -8.05 17.95 8.13
C VAL A 92 -7.19 17.37 9.24
N ASP A 93 -7.39 17.77 10.50
CA ASP A 93 -6.68 17.21 11.66
C ASP A 93 -6.88 15.70 11.83
N TYR A 94 -8.14 15.23 11.78
CA TYR A 94 -8.41 13.79 11.87
C TYR A 94 -7.95 13.03 10.62
N SER A 95 -8.07 13.64 9.44
CA SER A 95 -7.55 13.05 8.20
C SER A 95 -6.03 12.89 8.27
N LEU A 96 -5.32 13.91 8.76
CA LEU A 96 -3.88 13.90 8.94
C LEU A 96 -3.48 12.84 9.97
N ALA A 97 -4.19 12.76 11.10
CA ALA A 97 -3.96 11.71 12.11
C ALA A 97 -4.09 10.29 11.52
N ALA A 98 -5.14 10.03 10.74
CA ALA A 98 -5.38 8.73 10.13
C ALA A 98 -4.34 8.39 9.06
N VAL A 99 -4.13 9.30 8.10
CA VAL A 99 -3.28 9.07 6.94
C VAL A 99 -1.80 9.03 7.34
N LEU A 100 -1.35 9.90 8.22
CA LEU A 100 0.02 9.88 8.73
C LEU A 100 0.33 8.58 9.47
N THR A 101 -0.59 8.13 10.33
CA THR A 101 -0.40 6.88 11.09
C THR A 101 -0.41 5.66 10.18
N LEU A 102 -1.34 5.59 9.23
CA LEU A 102 -1.43 4.47 8.30
C LEU A 102 -0.23 4.41 7.34
N HIS A 103 0.20 5.56 6.80
CA HIS A 103 1.39 5.65 5.95
C HIS A 103 2.64 5.15 6.70
N SER A 104 2.81 5.60 7.94
CA SER A 104 3.93 5.18 8.80
C SER A 104 3.87 3.70 9.16
N HIS A 105 2.67 3.16 9.44
CA HIS A 105 2.47 1.74 9.75
C HIS A 105 2.93 0.84 8.59
N TRP A 106 2.48 1.11 7.37
CA TRP A 106 2.93 0.33 6.20
C TRP A 106 4.40 0.54 5.87
N GLY A 107 4.90 1.77 5.98
CA GLY A 107 6.32 2.06 5.76
C GLY A 107 7.24 1.28 6.72
N LEU A 108 6.93 1.28 8.02
CA LEU A 108 7.66 0.49 9.01
C LEU A 108 7.45 -1.02 8.82
N GLY A 109 6.28 -1.45 8.32
CA GLY A 109 6.04 -2.84 7.96
C GLY A 109 7.01 -3.35 6.88
N GLN A 110 7.37 -2.50 5.91
CA GLN A 110 8.40 -2.82 4.92
C GLN A 110 9.78 -2.96 5.58
N VAL A 111 10.15 -2.03 6.49
CA VAL A 111 11.41 -2.12 7.25
C VAL A 111 11.48 -3.43 8.05
N ILE A 112 10.40 -3.83 8.72
CA ILE A 112 10.37 -5.11 9.45
C ILE A 112 10.57 -6.29 8.48
N THR A 113 9.89 -6.26 7.33
CA THR A 113 9.97 -7.32 6.32
C THR A 113 11.38 -7.45 5.73
N ASP A 114 12.08 -6.33 5.56
CA ASP A 114 13.41 -6.31 4.95
C ASP A 114 14.54 -6.70 5.92
N TYR A 115 14.35 -6.47 7.22
CA TYR A 115 15.46 -6.58 8.20
C TYR A 115 15.24 -7.61 9.31
N VAL A 116 14.00 -8.03 9.59
CA VAL A 116 13.70 -9.03 10.63
C VAL A 116 13.45 -10.38 9.98
N HIS A 117 14.30 -11.36 10.26
CA HIS A 117 14.31 -12.63 9.53
C HIS A 117 13.82 -13.83 10.35
N GLU A 118 13.88 -13.74 11.68
CA GLU A 118 13.44 -14.83 12.56
C GLU A 118 11.91 -14.82 12.73
N ASP A 119 11.22 -15.90 12.39
CA ASP A 119 9.74 -15.96 12.38
C ASP A 119 9.09 -15.49 13.69
N LYS A 120 9.69 -15.86 14.83
CA LYS A 120 9.23 -15.43 16.17
C LYS A 120 9.38 -13.93 16.35
N LEU A 121 10.49 -13.36 15.87
CA LEU A 121 10.76 -11.93 15.93
C LEU A 121 9.91 -11.15 14.94
N VAL A 122 9.66 -11.66 13.74
CA VAL A 122 8.76 -11.05 12.74
C VAL A 122 7.35 -10.91 13.31
N LYS A 123 6.82 -11.96 13.95
CA LYS A 123 5.49 -11.90 14.58
C LYS A 123 5.46 -10.90 15.75
N GLY A 124 6.49 -10.91 16.59
CA GLY A 124 6.63 -9.96 17.70
C GLY A 124 6.72 -8.51 17.23
N ALA A 125 7.54 -8.25 16.21
CA ALA A 125 7.75 -6.93 15.61
C ALA A 125 6.49 -6.40 14.92
N ASN A 126 5.74 -7.24 14.20
CA ASN A 126 4.47 -6.83 13.61
C ASN A 126 3.41 -6.54 14.68
N ALA A 127 3.37 -7.32 15.77
CA ALA A 127 2.45 -7.07 16.88
C ALA A 127 2.78 -5.76 17.61
N SER A 128 4.07 -5.49 17.86
CA SER A 128 4.51 -4.24 18.47
C SER A 128 4.26 -3.04 17.55
N LEU A 129 4.50 -3.18 16.24
CA LEU A 129 4.18 -2.14 15.26
C LEU A 129 2.68 -1.84 15.23
N LEU A 130 1.82 -2.85 15.26
CA LEU A 130 0.37 -2.65 15.33
C LEU A 130 -0.04 -1.92 16.61
N MET A 131 0.52 -2.33 17.76
CA MET A 131 0.25 -1.69 19.05
C MET A 131 0.73 -0.23 19.07
N LEU A 132 1.94 0.04 18.56
CA LEU A 132 2.48 1.38 18.41
C LEU A 132 1.58 2.24 17.54
N SER A 133 1.21 1.76 16.34
CA SER A 133 0.32 2.51 15.44
C SER A 133 -1.06 2.75 16.04
N ALA A 134 -1.63 1.79 16.76
CA ALA A 134 -2.91 1.97 17.45
C ALA A 134 -2.83 3.04 18.55
N VAL A 135 -1.78 3.02 19.37
CA VAL A 135 -1.54 4.03 20.42
C VAL A 135 -1.30 5.40 19.80
N THR A 136 -0.49 5.50 18.73
CA THR A 136 -0.25 6.75 18.02
C THR A 136 -1.54 7.32 17.44
N PHE A 137 -2.33 6.51 16.74
CA PHE A 137 -3.59 6.97 16.16
C PHE A 137 -4.58 7.43 17.23
N ALA A 138 -4.73 6.65 18.31
CA ALA A 138 -5.59 7.00 19.43
C ALA A 138 -5.11 8.28 20.14
N GLY A 139 -3.80 8.43 20.34
CA GLY A 139 -3.20 9.62 20.93
C GLY A 139 -3.43 10.87 20.09
N LEU A 140 -3.24 10.78 18.77
CA LEU A 140 -3.53 11.89 17.85
C LEU A 140 -5.02 12.22 17.79
N CYS A 141 -5.91 11.22 17.80
CA CYS A 141 -7.35 11.46 17.88
C CYS A 141 -7.75 12.12 19.20
N TYR A 142 -7.16 11.66 20.31
CA TYR A 142 -7.40 12.24 21.62
C TYR A 142 -6.93 13.69 21.67
N PHE A 143 -5.74 13.98 21.14
CA PHE A 143 -5.20 15.33 21.02
C PHE A 143 -6.10 16.24 20.16
N ASN A 144 -6.59 15.74 19.02
CA ASN A 144 -7.56 16.46 18.19
C ASN A 144 -8.92 16.67 18.86
N TYR A 145 -9.30 15.81 19.82
CA TYR A 145 -10.60 15.89 20.49
C TYR A 145 -10.57 16.73 21.77
N ARG A 146 -9.47 16.66 22.54
CA ARG A 146 -9.35 17.21 23.90
C ARG A 146 -8.38 18.38 24.01
N ASP A 147 -7.61 18.64 22.97
CA ASP A 147 -6.61 19.69 22.91
C ASP A 147 -6.84 20.58 21.66
N VAL A 148 -5.87 21.42 21.32
CA VAL A 148 -5.96 22.39 20.22
C VAL A 148 -6.02 21.78 18.81
N GLY A 149 -5.63 20.53 18.63
CA GLY A 149 -5.55 19.85 17.33
C GLY A 149 -4.24 20.08 16.57
N ILE A 150 -3.88 19.14 15.68
CA ILE A 150 -2.55 19.08 15.04
C ILE A 150 -2.19 20.37 14.29
N CYS A 151 -3.06 20.87 13.41
CA CYS A 151 -2.79 22.06 12.60
C CYS A 151 -2.52 23.28 13.47
N LYS A 152 -3.36 23.50 14.50
CA LYS A 152 -3.21 24.65 15.40
C LYS A 152 -1.99 24.48 16.31
N ALA A 153 -1.72 23.27 16.79
CA ALA A 153 -0.53 22.97 17.58
C ALA A 153 0.76 23.31 16.82
N VAL A 154 0.87 22.89 15.56
CA VAL A 154 2.02 23.23 14.70
C VAL A 154 2.13 24.74 14.49
N ALA A 155 1.02 25.43 14.26
CA ALA A 155 1.02 26.89 14.12
C ALA A 155 1.48 27.61 15.40
N MET A 156 1.05 27.14 16.58
CA MET A 156 1.49 27.68 17.88
C MET A 156 2.97 27.39 18.12
N LEU A 157 3.43 26.18 17.81
CA LEU A 157 4.83 25.77 17.93
C LEU A 157 5.75 26.63 17.05
N TRP A 158 5.30 26.98 15.83
CA TRP A 158 6.06 27.81 14.90
C TRP A 158 6.03 29.31 15.24
N SER A 159 5.26 29.71 16.24
CA SER A 159 5.19 31.08 16.74
C SER A 159 6.01 31.32 18.02
N LEU A 160 6.72 30.28 18.50
CA LEU A 160 7.71 30.38 19.58
C LEU A 160 9.01 31.05 19.10
#